data_AF-A0A966NVB6-F1
#
_entry.id   AF-A0A966NVB6-F1
#
_cell.length_a   1.000
_cell.length_b   1.000
_cell.length_c   1.000
_cell.angle_alpha   90.00
_cell.angle_beta   90.00
_cell.angle_gamma   90.00
#
_symmetry.space_group_name_H-M   'P 1'
#
loop_
_entity.id
_entity.type
_entity.pdbx_description
1 polymer ?
#
loop_
_entity_poly.entity_id
_entity_poly.type
_entity_poly.pdbx_seq_one_letter_code
_entity_poly.pdbx_strand_id
1 'polypeptide(L)'
;GDDHADAHGHDDHASHGPRESGLLITGPLMILAVLALSSGFLNATPFGEKFELLKKWVEPRPEVVVDIAHGGPGENRVMVLPTAEEGHSKSPCGSEAPEKGVCFAPQLEHAKFKWSKAALSLGIVFAGIVLSWLLSVALFTKRNPALVGLTQRNKLLGAGHRLLVNKYYLDALYENVIVRAVAGPIAAAAYWFNQNVLDGVLHGVSKGSRGASGWLYRVVDQRLVDGTVNNSGKATKGVGGAVQPLQSGKVGQYGALLFSAAAVAALVLVIINT
;
A
#
# COMPACT_ATOMS: atom_id res chain seq x y z
N GLY A 1 -9.90 43.45 -19.24
CA GLY A 1 -9.61 43.41 -17.81
C GLY A 1 -9.65 41.98 -17.33
N ASP A 2 -8.60 41.31 -16.90
CA ASP A 2 -7.15 41.51 -16.86
C ASP A 2 -6.61 40.06 -16.64
N ASP A 3 -5.79 39.57 -17.56
CA ASP A 3 -4.36 39.29 -17.34
C ASP A 3 -4.03 38.59 -16.03
N HIS A 4 -3.94 37.25 -16.04
CA HIS A 4 -2.98 36.52 -15.19
C HIS A 4 -2.43 35.31 -15.95
N ALA A 5 -1.27 35.56 -16.57
CA ALA A 5 -0.30 34.55 -16.93
C ALA A 5 0.42 34.12 -15.65
N ASP A 6 0.25 32.87 -15.24
CA ASP A 6 1.14 32.24 -14.27
C ASP A 6 2.08 31.28 -15.01
N ALA A 7 3.24 31.85 -15.32
CA ALA A 7 4.44 31.12 -15.66
C ALA A 7 4.96 30.41 -14.41
N HIS A 8 4.86 29.08 -14.40
CA HIS A 8 5.65 28.21 -13.53
C HIS A 8 6.41 27.29 -14.48
N GLY A 9 7.73 27.24 -14.54
CA GLY A 9 8.79 27.64 -13.63
C GLY A 9 9.89 26.64 -14.01
N HIS A 10 10.90 27.08 -14.74
CA HIS A 10 11.96 26.20 -15.22
C HIS A 10 12.68 25.62 -14.01
N ASP A 11 12.69 24.28 -13.90
CA ASP A 11 13.47 23.54 -12.91
C ASP A 11 14.96 23.70 -13.21
N ASP A 12 15.53 24.82 -12.78
CA ASP A 12 16.95 24.98 -12.62
C ASP A 12 17.38 24.07 -11.46
N HIS A 13 17.90 22.89 -11.80
CA HIS A 13 18.52 21.96 -10.85
C HIS A 13 19.69 22.64 -10.13
N ALA A 14 19.36 23.33 -9.03
CA ALA A 14 20.33 23.92 -8.12
C ALA A 14 21.26 22.81 -7.63
N SER A 15 22.54 22.92 -7.97
CA SER A 15 23.59 22.07 -7.45
C SER A 15 23.67 22.25 -5.93
N HIS A 16 22.96 21.42 -5.18
CA HIS A 16 23.02 21.44 -3.72
C HIS A 16 24.44 21.08 -3.28
N GLY A 17 25.08 21.97 -2.52
CA GLY A 17 26.35 21.69 -1.86
C GLY A 17 26.24 20.51 -0.88
N PRO A 18 27.36 19.91 -0.46
CA PRO A 18 27.35 18.76 0.45
C PRO A 18 26.61 19.13 1.74
N ARG A 19 25.52 18.43 2.04
CA ARG A 19 24.82 18.54 3.33
C ARG A 19 25.19 17.34 4.19
N GLU A 20 25.42 17.59 5.47
CA GLU A 20 25.45 16.50 6.44
C GLU A 20 24.01 16.00 6.66
N SER A 21 23.84 14.68 6.65
CA SER A 21 22.53 14.07 6.91
C SER A 21 22.18 14.23 8.39
N GLY A 22 20.98 14.76 8.66
CA GLY A 22 20.48 14.93 10.03
C GLY A 22 20.41 13.60 10.79
N LEU A 23 20.39 13.69 12.12
CA LEU A 23 20.48 12.55 13.03
C LEU A 23 19.36 11.50 12.83
N LEU A 24 18.22 11.94 12.29
CA LEU A 24 17.09 11.09 11.91
C LEU A 24 17.39 10.10 10.78
N ILE A 25 18.37 10.40 9.91
CA ILE A 25 18.79 9.52 8.81
C ILE A 25 20.05 8.73 9.19
N THR A 26 20.99 9.34 9.91
CA THR A 26 22.25 8.67 10.29
C THR A 26 22.07 7.68 11.44
N GLY A 27 21.12 7.91 12.36
CA GLY A 27 20.83 6.99 13.48
C GLY A 27 20.53 5.55 13.03
N PRO A 28 19.52 5.33 12.16
CA PRO A 28 19.24 4.01 11.62
C PRO A 28 20.44 3.39 10.87
N LEU A 29 21.17 4.19 10.08
CA LEU A 29 22.35 3.71 9.35
C LEU A 29 23.47 3.24 10.29
N MET A 30 23.70 3.94 11.40
CA MET A 30 24.67 3.55 12.43
C MET A 30 24.26 2.23 13.10
N ILE A 31 22.98 2.07 13.45
CA ILE A 31 22.47 0.82 14.03
C ILE A 31 22.65 -0.34 13.05
N LEU A 32 22.26 -0.15 11.79
CA LEU A 32 22.45 -1.16 10.74
C LEU A 32 23.93 -1.48 10.52
N ALA A 33 24.82 -0.48 10.54
CA ALA A 33 26.26 -0.69 10.40
C ALA A 33 26.82 -1.55 11.55
N VAL A 34 26.44 -1.24 12.80
CA VAL A 34 26.84 -2.04 13.98
C VAL A 34 26.29 -3.45 13.86
N LEU A 35 25.00 -3.63 13.56
CA LEU A 35 24.39 -4.94 13.39
C LEU A 35 25.03 -5.75 12.26
N ALA A 36 25.35 -5.11 11.12
CA ALA A 36 26.02 -5.76 10.00
C ALA A 36 27.45 -6.19 10.35
N LEU A 37 28.22 -5.35 11.05
CA LEU A 37 29.56 -5.69 11.52
C LEU A 37 29.52 -6.83 12.54
N SER A 38 28.60 -6.77 13.51
CA SER A 38 28.41 -7.84 14.49
C SER A 38 27.96 -9.14 13.83
N SER A 39 26.99 -9.10 12.92
CA SER A 39 26.52 -10.29 12.19
C SER A 39 27.62 -10.88 11.31
N GLY A 40 28.43 -10.05 10.65
CA GLY A 40 29.57 -10.50 9.85
C GLY A 40 30.65 -11.16 10.72
N PHE A 41 30.93 -10.60 11.90
CA PHE A 41 31.90 -11.16 12.84
C PHE A 41 31.44 -12.50 13.44
N LEU A 42 30.14 -12.64 13.71
CA LEU A 42 29.53 -13.89 14.21
C LEU A 42 29.41 -15.02 13.17
N ASN A 43 29.80 -14.77 11.92
CA ASN A 43 29.85 -15.78 10.85
C ASN A 43 31.22 -15.77 10.14
N ALA A 44 32.25 -15.27 10.80
CA ALA A 44 33.57 -15.11 10.22
C ALA A 44 34.31 -16.46 10.16
N THR A 45 34.25 -17.08 8.97
CA THR A 45 35.00 -18.29 8.59
C THR A 45 36.49 -18.33 8.97
N PRO A 46 37.26 -17.22 8.98
CA PRO A 46 38.67 -17.25 9.39
C PRO A 46 38.93 -17.62 10.86
N PHE A 47 37.95 -17.53 11.76
CA PHE A 47 38.12 -17.79 13.20
C PHE A 47 37.70 -19.21 13.63
N GLY A 48 37.36 -20.07 12.67
CA GLY A 48 37.04 -21.49 12.89
C GLY A 48 35.55 -21.77 13.12
N GLU A 49 35.15 -23.05 13.04
CA GLU A 49 33.75 -23.51 13.07
C GLU A 49 32.94 -23.06 14.29
N LYS A 50 33.62 -22.73 15.41
CA LYS A 50 32.97 -22.19 16.63
C LYS A 50 32.33 -20.82 16.40
N PHE A 51 32.82 -20.06 15.41
CA PHE A 51 32.33 -18.75 15.01
C PHE A 51 31.44 -18.78 13.75
N GLU A 52 31.06 -19.96 13.26
CA GLU A 52 30.10 -20.11 12.15
C GLU A 52 28.69 -20.41 12.70
N LEU A 53 28.23 -19.59 13.64
CA LEU A 53 27.00 -19.84 14.39
C LEU A 53 25.77 -19.91 13.49
N LEU A 54 25.75 -19.16 12.37
CA LEU A 54 24.64 -19.17 11.42
C LEU A 54 24.43 -20.54 10.75
N LYS A 55 25.50 -21.32 10.52
CA LYS A 55 25.39 -22.64 9.88
C LYS A 55 24.53 -23.59 10.72
N LYS A 56 24.62 -23.50 12.04
CA LYS A 56 23.79 -24.30 12.96
C LYS A 56 22.29 -24.01 12.84
N TRP A 57 21.92 -22.82 12.37
CA TRP A 57 20.52 -22.40 12.24
C TRP A 57 19.96 -22.57 10.82
N VAL A 58 20.81 -22.66 9.80
CA VAL A 58 20.42 -22.64 8.37
C VAL A 58 20.68 -23.97 7.66
N GLU A 59 21.50 -24.86 8.23
CA GLU A 59 21.75 -26.16 7.61
C GLU A 59 20.44 -26.96 7.51
N PRO A 60 20.04 -27.41 6.30
CA PRO A 60 18.85 -28.22 6.14
C PRO A 60 19.04 -29.52 6.93
N ARG A 61 18.22 -29.74 7.94
CA ARG A 61 18.19 -31.03 8.62
C ARG A 61 17.65 -32.05 7.62
N PRO A 62 18.42 -33.10 7.27
CA PRO A 62 17.90 -34.12 6.37
C PRO A 62 16.75 -34.83 7.08
N GLU A 63 15.52 -34.56 6.66
CA GLU A 63 14.36 -35.37 7.00
C GLU A 63 14.39 -36.58 6.06
N VAL A 64 14.42 -37.78 6.64
CA VAL A 64 14.41 -39.02 5.86
C VAL A 64 13.00 -39.19 5.29
N VAL A 65 12.81 -38.83 4.02
CA VAL A 65 11.60 -39.21 3.29
C VAL A 65 11.70 -40.69 2.96
N VAL A 66 10.96 -41.51 3.71
CA VAL A 66 10.91 -42.97 3.51
C VAL A 66 9.97 -43.25 2.35
N ASP A 67 10.50 -43.63 1.19
CA ASP A 67 9.68 -44.06 0.05
C ASP A 67 9.57 -45.59 0.01
N ILE A 68 8.35 -46.10 -0.02
CA ILE A 68 8.05 -47.54 -0.06
C ILE A 68 7.90 -47.95 -1.53
N ALA A 69 8.91 -48.60 -2.09
CA ALA A 69 8.82 -49.18 -3.44
C ALA A 69 7.95 -50.45 -3.43
N HIS A 70 7.16 -50.64 -4.49
CA HIS A 70 6.34 -51.83 -4.68
C HIS A 70 7.21 -52.94 -5.29
N GLY A 71 7.48 -54.00 -4.50
CA GLY A 71 8.07 -55.25 -4.99
C GLY A 71 7.11 -55.96 -5.95
N GLY A 72 7.65 -56.72 -6.89
CA GLY A 72 6.88 -57.41 -7.93
C GLY A 72 5.88 -58.45 -7.38
N PRO A 73 5.13 -59.14 -8.25
CA PRO A 73 4.04 -60.02 -7.82
C PRO A 73 4.55 -61.18 -6.96
N GLY A 74 4.36 -61.05 -5.64
CA GLY A 74 4.83 -62.01 -4.63
C GLY A 74 5.78 -61.44 -3.55
N GLU A 75 6.15 -60.15 -3.59
CA GLU A 75 7.16 -59.59 -2.68
C GLU A 75 6.64 -58.61 -1.61
N ASN A 76 7.14 -58.86 -0.40
CA ASN A 76 7.31 -58.01 0.76
C ASN A 76 7.84 -56.60 0.42
N ARG A 77 7.26 -55.59 1.10
CA ARG A 77 7.71 -54.19 1.03
C ARG A 77 9.16 -54.09 1.51
N VAL A 78 10.08 -53.80 0.59
CA VAL A 78 11.47 -53.52 0.95
C VAL A 78 11.57 -52.05 1.35
N MET A 79 11.90 -51.81 2.62
CA MET A 79 12.27 -50.48 3.10
C MET A 79 13.68 -50.18 2.57
N VAL A 80 13.77 -49.40 1.50
CA VAL A 80 15.07 -48.97 0.94
C VAL A 80 15.54 -47.74 1.73
N LEU A 81 16.22 -47.98 2.85
CA LEU A 81 17.00 -46.95 3.53
C LEU A 81 18.30 -46.75 2.75
N PRO A 82 18.62 -45.54 2.25
CA PRO A 82 19.92 -45.32 1.67
C PRO A 82 20.99 -45.42 2.78
N THR A 83 22.00 -46.26 2.55
CA THR A 83 23.26 -46.22 3.31
C THR A 83 23.88 -44.84 3.09
N ALA A 84 24.04 -44.08 4.18
CA ALA A 84 24.53 -42.70 4.16
C ALA A 84 25.96 -42.53 3.58
N GLU A 85 26.63 -43.62 3.20
CA GLU A 85 28.07 -43.64 2.92
C GLU A 85 28.44 -43.69 1.42
N GLU A 86 27.53 -43.96 0.49
CA GLU A 86 27.88 -44.11 -0.95
C GLU A 86 27.59 -42.87 -1.82
N GLY A 87 27.25 -41.75 -1.22
CA GLY A 87 26.93 -40.50 -1.92
C GLY A 87 28.05 -39.46 -1.97
N HIS A 88 29.29 -39.82 -1.61
CA HIS A 88 30.35 -38.83 -1.54
C HIS A 88 30.88 -38.47 -2.95
N SER A 89 30.44 -37.30 -3.41
CA SER A 89 31.05 -36.39 -4.39
C SER A 89 30.64 -36.46 -5.87
N LYS A 90 29.91 -37.47 -6.36
CA LYS A 90 29.37 -37.47 -7.74
C LYS A 90 28.05 -38.22 -7.87
N SER A 91 26.93 -37.64 -7.43
CA SER A 91 25.62 -38.12 -7.86
C SER A 91 25.18 -37.37 -9.12
N PRO A 92 24.59 -38.04 -10.13
CA PRO A 92 24.06 -37.37 -11.34
C PRO A 92 22.82 -36.50 -11.04
N CYS A 93 22.32 -36.58 -9.81
CA CYS A 93 21.14 -35.89 -9.32
C CYS A 93 21.31 -34.36 -9.37
N GLY A 94 20.67 -33.73 -10.35
CA GLY A 94 20.68 -32.28 -10.58
C GLY A 94 21.34 -31.86 -11.90
N SER A 95 22.17 -32.72 -12.50
CA SER A 95 22.77 -32.50 -13.82
C SER A 95 22.16 -33.38 -14.91
N GLU A 96 21.70 -34.59 -14.56
CA GLU A 96 21.00 -35.52 -15.46
C GLU A 96 19.86 -36.23 -14.71
N ALA A 97 18.80 -36.61 -15.42
CA ALA A 97 17.70 -37.40 -14.84
C ALA A 97 18.09 -38.88 -14.83
N PRO A 98 18.03 -39.58 -13.68
CA PRO A 98 18.39 -40.99 -13.61
C PRO A 98 17.34 -41.87 -14.33
N GLU A 99 17.79 -42.91 -15.03
CA GLU A 99 16.88 -43.85 -15.71
C GLU A 99 16.08 -44.72 -14.71
N LYS A 100 16.59 -44.97 -13.50
CA LYS A 100 15.89 -45.68 -12.41
C LYS A 100 16.35 -45.19 -11.03
N GLY A 101 15.39 -45.00 -10.11
CA GLY A 101 15.62 -44.61 -8.72
C GLY A 101 15.22 -43.17 -8.39
N VAL A 102 15.18 -42.84 -7.08
CA VAL A 102 14.97 -41.48 -6.58
C VAL A 102 16.31 -40.79 -6.37
N CYS A 103 16.40 -39.55 -6.80
CA CYS A 103 17.64 -38.78 -6.76
C CYS A 103 17.68 -37.90 -5.51
N PHE A 104 18.62 -38.17 -4.60
CA PHE A 104 18.86 -37.34 -3.43
C PHE A 104 19.86 -36.23 -3.75
N ALA A 105 19.61 -35.02 -3.24
CA ALA A 105 20.55 -33.91 -3.36
C ALA A 105 21.87 -34.29 -2.65
N PRO A 106 23.03 -34.21 -3.33
CA PRO A 106 24.31 -34.51 -2.71
C PRO A 106 24.61 -33.50 -1.60
N GLN A 107 25.25 -33.96 -0.53
CA GLN A 107 25.76 -33.06 0.51
C GLN A 107 26.73 -32.05 -0.11
N LEU A 108 26.42 -30.76 0.03
CA LEU A 108 27.21 -29.67 -0.57
C LEU A 108 28.51 -29.47 0.22
N GLU A 109 29.61 -30.02 -0.31
CA GLU A 109 30.97 -29.73 0.15
C GLU A 109 31.34 -28.29 -0.24
N HIS A 110 31.25 -27.37 0.73
CA HIS A 110 31.61 -25.98 0.51
C HIS A 110 33.13 -25.83 0.41
N ALA A 111 33.59 -24.97 -0.51
CA ALA A 111 35.01 -24.71 -0.70
C ALA A 111 35.65 -24.21 0.62
N LYS A 112 36.64 -24.96 1.13
CA LYS A 112 37.37 -24.59 2.35
C LYS A 112 38.00 -23.20 2.20
N PHE A 113 37.85 -22.38 3.24
CA PHE A 113 38.36 -21.02 3.27
C PHE A 113 39.87 -21.00 3.02
N LYS A 114 40.31 -20.21 2.03
CA LYS A 114 41.73 -20.00 1.72
C LYS A 114 42.07 -18.53 1.90
N TRP A 115 42.93 -18.24 2.88
CA TRP A 115 43.39 -16.89 3.21
C TRP A 115 43.95 -16.13 2.00
N SER A 116 44.61 -16.80 1.06
CA SER A 116 45.15 -16.14 -0.14
C SER A 116 44.07 -15.46 -1.00
N LYS A 117 42.90 -16.09 -1.18
CA LYS A 117 41.79 -15.51 -1.95
C LYS A 117 41.12 -14.37 -1.20
N ALA A 118 40.91 -14.55 0.10
CA ALA A 118 40.31 -13.53 0.96
C ALA A 118 41.22 -12.31 1.13
N ALA A 119 42.52 -12.51 1.31
CA ALA A 119 43.50 -11.43 1.44
C ALA A 119 43.62 -10.62 0.15
N LEU A 120 43.55 -11.28 -1.02
CA LEU A 120 43.56 -10.58 -2.31
C LEU A 120 42.35 -9.64 -2.46
N SER A 121 41.12 -10.15 -2.22
CA SER A 121 39.92 -9.32 -2.34
C SER A 121 39.91 -8.20 -1.31
N LEU A 122 40.28 -8.49 -0.07
CA LEU A 122 40.38 -7.51 1.00
C LEU A 122 41.42 -6.42 0.65
N GLY A 123 42.57 -6.83 0.12
CA GLY A 123 43.63 -5.91 -0.32
C GLY A 123 43.17 -4.97 -1.42
N ILE A 124 42.43 -5.47 -2.43
CA ILE A 124 41.87 -4.63 -3.51
C ILE A 124 40.87 -3.61 -2.95
N VAL A 125 39.99 -4.03 -2.04
CA VAL A 125 39.00 -3.13 -1.41
C VAL A 125 39.71 -2.04 -0.60
N PHE A 126 40.66 -2.41 0.25
CA PHE A 126 41.43 -1.44 1.05
C PHE A 126 42.22 -0.47 0.15
N ALA A 127 42.85 -0.97 -0.92
CA ALA A 127 43.54 -0.13 -1.89
C ALA A 127 42.58 0.87 -2.55
N GLY A 128 41.37 0.44 -2.91
CA GLY A 128 40.33 1.31 -3.47
C GLY A 128 39.89 2.41 -2.50
N ILE A 129 39.70 2.07 -1.22
CA ILE A 129 39.33 3.03 -0.17
C ILE A 129 40.45 4.06 0.04
N VAL A 130 41.70 3.60 0.19
CA VAL A 130 42.86 4.49 0.37
C VAL A 130 43.05 5.40 -0.83
N LEU A 131 42.96 4.85 -2.05
CA LEU A 131 43.08 5.64 -3.28
C LEU A 131 41.97 6.69 -3.39
N SER A 132 40.72 6.31 -3.09
CA SER A 132 39.57 7.22 -3.09
C SER A 132 39.74 8.34 -2.07
N TRP A 133 40.19 8.02 -0.85
CA TRP A 133 40.46 9.00 0.20
C TRP A 133 41.56 9.98 -0.21
N LEU A 134 42.70 9.48 -0.70
CA LEU A 134 43.82 10.32 -1.15
C LEU A 134 43.42 11.25 -2.30
N LEU A 135 42.69 10.73 -3.30
CA LEU A 135 42.20 11.53 -4.42
C LEU A 135 41.18 12.58 -3.96
N SER A 136 40.26 12.22 -3.08
CA SER A 136 39.25 13.15 -2.54
C SER A 136 39.91 14.27 -1.74
N VAL A 137 40.89 13.96 -0.88
CA VAL A 137 41.66 14.97 -0.14
C VAL A 137 42.46 15.87 -1.10
N ALA A 138 43.10 15.29 -2.12
CA ALA A 138 43.86 16.06 -3.11
C ALA A 138 42.98 17.01 -3.95
N LEU A 139 41.77 16.58 -4.29
CA LEU A 139 40.86 17.30 -5.17
C LEU A 139 39.99 18.31 -4.41
N PHE A 140 39.38 17.93 -3.29
CA PHE A 140 38.43 18.77 -2.54
C PHE A 140 39.09 19.60 -1.43
N THR A 141 40.02 19.00 -0.66
CA THR A 141 40.65 19.69 0.48
C THR A 141 41.86 20.52 0.05
N LYS A 142 42.84 19.89 -0.61
CA LYS A 142 44.09 20.54 -1.03
C LYS A 142 43.97 21.30 -2.36
N ARG A 143 42.87 21.09 -3.10
CA ARG A 143 42.58 21.72 -4.41
C ARG A 143 43.79 21.73 -5.35
N ASN A 144 44.43 20.58 -5.53
CA ASN A 144 45.64 20.47 -6.35
C ASN A 144 45.34 20.95 -7.80
N PRO A 145 46.09 21.94 -8.33
CA PRO A 145 45.82 22.54 -9.64
C PRO A 145 45.93 21.55 -10.81
N ALA A 146 46.60 20.41 -10.64
CA ALA A 146 46.66 19.35 -11.65
C ALA A 146 45.35 18.56 -11.79
N LEU A 147 44.61 18.38 -10.68
CA LEU A 147 43.37 17.59 -10.63
C LEU A 147 42.12 18.46 -10.80
N VAL A 148 42.13 19.66 -10.22
CA VAL A 148 41.01 20.60 -10.32
C VAL A 148 40.89 21.08 -11.77
N GLY A 149 39.72 20.87 -12.38
CA GLY A 149 39.44 21.25 -13.76
C GLY A 149 40.01 20.28 -14.81
N LEU A 150 40.52 19.11 -14.43
CA LEU A 150 41.05 18.12 -15.37
C LEU A 150 40.00 17.69 -16.42
N THR A 151 38.74 17.54 -15.99
CA THR A 151 37.59 17.24 -16.87
C THR A 151 37.22 18.40 -17.80
N GLN A 152 37.57 19.64 -17.46
CA GLN A 152 37.37 20.80 -18.34
C GLN A 152 38.50 20.94 -19.35
N ARG A 153 39.75 20.62 -18.95
CA ARG A 153 40.94 20.72 -19.80
C ARG A 153 41.03 19.60 -20.84
N ASN A 154 40.65 18.39 -20.47
CA ASN A 154 40.68 17.24 -21.38
C ASN A 154 39.27 16.87 -21.85
N LYS A 155 39.03 16.97 -23.16
CA LYS A 155 37.74 16.66 -23.78
C LYS A 155 37.27 15.22 -23.53
N LEU A 156 38.18 14.24 -23.49
CA LEU A 156 37.83 12.83 -23.23
C LEU A 156 37.31 12.65 -21.81
N LEU A 157 38.05 13.17 -20.82
CA LEU A 157 37.65 13.13 -19.41
C LEU A 157 36.39 13.95 -19.15
N GLY A 158 36.23 15.08 -19.85
CA GLY A 158 35.00 15.87 -19.83
C GLY A 158 33.80 15.14 -20.41
N ALA A 159 33.97 14.43 -21.52
CA ALA A 159 32.91 13.61 -22.13
C ALA A 159 32.52 12.44 -21.21
N GLY A 160 33.50 11.73 -20.65
CA GLY A 160 33.28 10.66 -19.67
C GLY A 160 32.57 11.19 -18.41
N HIS A 161 33.02 12.33 -17.89
CA HIS A 161 32.37 12.99 -16.76
C HIS A 161 30.91 13.37 -17.07
N ARG A 162 30.64 13.94 -18.26
CA ARG A 162 29.25 14.27 -18.68
C ARG A 162 28.37 13.02 -18.79
N LEU A 163 28.89 11.92 -19.32
CA LEU A 163 28.16 10.65 -19.37
C LEU A 163 27.82 10.14 -17.96
N LEU A 164 28.79 10.13 -17.05
CA LEU A 164 28.62 9.63 -15.68
C LEU A 164 27.69 10.54 -14.85
N VAL A 165 27.86 11.86 -14.94
CA VAL A 165 27.01 12.84 -14.23
C VAL A 165 25.56 12.76 -14.71
N ASN A 166 25.34 12.56 -16.01
CA ASN A 166 24.00 12.40 -16.58
C ASN A 166 23.46 10.96 -16.43
N LYS A 167 24.01 10.14 -15.52
CA LYS A 167 23.59 8.75 -15.27
C LYS A 167 23.48 7.93 -16.56
N TYR A 168 24.47 8.07 -17.44
CA TYR A 168 24.50 7.42 -18.77
C TYR A 168 23.33 7.82 -19.69
N TYR A 169 22.65 8.94 -19.40
CA TYR A 169 21.42 9.38 -20.07
C TYR A 169 20.25 8.39 -19.97
N LEU A 170 20.34 7.40 -19.07
CA LEU A 170 19.24 6.44 -18.86
C LEU A 170 17.99 7.15 -18.37
N ASP A 171 18.13 8.13 -17.49
CA ASP A 171 17.01 8.94 -16.98
C ASP A 171 16.26 9.64 -18.13
N ALA A 172 17.01 10.27 -19.05
CA ALA A 172 16.43 10.96 -20.19
C ALA A 172 15.74 10.00 -21.17
N LEU A 173 16.29 8.79 -21.36
CA LEU A 173 15.65 7.75 -22.17
C LEU A 173 14.36 7.25 -21.52
N TYR A 174 14.41 6.91 -20.23
CA TYR A 174 13.24 6.39 -19.52
C TYR A 174 12.14 7.44 -19.42
N GLU A 175 12.44 8.63 -18.94
CA GLU A 175 11.41 9.65 -18.67
C GLU A 175 10.88 10.28 -19.97
N ASN A 176 11.77 10.76 -20.84
CA ASN A 176 11.34 11.52 -22.01
C ASN A 176 10.86 10.65 -23.17
N VAL A 177 11.37 9.42 -23.27
CA VAL A 177 10.98 8.51 -24.36
C VAL A 177 9.98 7.49 -23.84
N ILE A 178 10.34 6.66 -22.87
CA ILE A 178 9.51 5.51 -22.48
C ILE A 178 8.24 5.97 -21.74
N VAL A 179 8.39 6.74 -20.66
CA VAL A 179 7.28 7.21 -19.83
C VAL A 179 6.37 8.12 -20.64
N ARG A 180 6.92 9.13 -21.32
CA ARG A 180 6.11 10.06 -22.11
C ARG A 180 5.40 9.41 -23.29
N ALA A 181 5.99 8.41 -23.95
CA ALA A 181 5.35 7.71 -25.06
C ALA A 181 4.30 6.67 -24.60
N VAL A 182 4.52 6.02 -23.45
CA VAL A 182 3.65 4.93 -22.99
C VAL A 182 2.74 5.37 -21.87
N ALA A 183 3.29 5.81 -20.74
CA ALA A 183 2.52 6.17 -19.55
C ALA A 183 1.71 7.46 -19.77
N GLY A 184 2.26 8.44 -20.50
CA GLY A 184 1.58 9.71 -20.80
C GLY A 184 0.20 9.53 -21.44
N PRO A 185 0.09 8.86 -22.60
CA PRO A 185 -1.20 8.62 -23.26
C PRO A 185 -2.17 7.79 -22.41
N ILE A 186 -1.68 6.78 -21.70
CA ILE A 186 -2.51 5.94 -20.83
C ILE A 186 -3.08 6.76 -19.67
N ALA A 187 -2.25 7.58 -19.03
CA ALA A 187 -2.67 8.47 -17.94
C ALA A 187 -3.68 9.50 -18.44
N ALA A 188 -3.44 10.10 -19.63
CA ALA A 188 -4.38 11.03 -20.24
C ALA A 188 -5.72 10.36 -20.57
N ALA A 189 -5.71 9.13 -21.09
CA ALA A 189 -6.91 8.36 -21.37
C ALA A 189 -7.68 8.01 -20.09
N ALA A 190 -6.99 7.57 -19.04
CA ALA A 190 -7.59 7.28 -17.73
C ALA A 190 -8.21 8.55 -17.11
N TYR A 191 -7.51 9.68 -17.20
CA TYR A 191 -8.01 10.97 -16.73
C TYR A 191 -9.26 11.41 -17.50
N TRP A 192 -9.23 11.29 -18.84
CA TRP A 192 -10.40 11.57 -19.67
C TRP A 192 -11.58 10.66 -19.32
N PHE A 193 -11.34 9.36 -19.11
CA PHE A 193 -12.39 8.41 -18.73
C PHE A 193 -13.03 8.77 -17.39
N ASN A 194 -12.22 9.12 -16.38
CA ASN A 194 -12.73 9.57 -15.08
C ASN A 194 -13.62 10.81 -15.23
N GLN A 195 -13.12 11.83 -15.93
CA GLN A 195 -13.81 13.12 -16.01
C GLN A 195 -15.06 13.12 -16.90
N ASN A 196 -15.13 12.24 -17.90
CA ASN A 196 -16.23 12.22 -18.86
C ASN A 196 -17.21 11.09 -18.60
N VAL A 197 -16.72 9.90 -18.25
CA VAL A 197 -17.56 8.72 -18.06
C VAL A 197 -17.99 8.60 -16.61
N LEU A 198 -17.05 8.53 -15.66
CA LEU A 198 -17.39 8.33 -14.25
C LEU A 198 -18.17 9.51 -13.68
N ASP A 199 -17.68 10.73 -13.90
CA ASP A 199 -18.40 11.94 -13.48
C ASP A 199 -19.72 12.11 -14.23
N GLY A 200 -19.78 11.71 -15.51
CA GLY A 200 -21.02 11.72 -16.29
C GLY A 200 -22.10 10.83 -15.67
N VAL A 201 -21.73 9.60 -15.31
CA VAL A 201 -22.60 8.65 -14.60
C VAL A 201 -23.00 9.20 -13.24
N LEU A 202 -22.05 9.70 -12.46
CA LEU A 202 -22.30 10.23 -11.11
C LEU A 202 -23.26 11.42 -11.14
N HIS A 203 -23.07 12.36 -12.08
CA HIS A 203 -24.00 13.47 -12.29
C HIS A 203 -25.37 12.99 -12.75
N GLY A 204 -25.44 11.96 -13.59
CA GLY A 204 -26.69 11.33 -14.00
C GLY A 204 -27.48 10.79 -12.81
N VAL A 205 -26.83 10.00 -11.95
CA VAL A 205 -27.42 9.46 -10.72
C VAL A 205 -27.86 10.59 -9.78
N SER A 206 -27.03 11.62 -9.59
CA SER A 206 -27.36 12.77 -8.75
C SER A 206 -28.60 13.54 -9.26
N LYS A 207 -28.68 13.81 -10.58
CA LYS A 207 -29.85 14.44 -11.20
C LYS A 207 -31.10 13.57 -11.02
N GLY A 208 -30.99 12.26 -11.22
CA GLY A 208 -32.07 11.31 -11.01
C GLY A 208 -32.58 11.29 -9.57
N SER A 209 -31.67 11.20 -8.60
CA SER A 209 -31.98 11.21 -7.16
C SER A 209 -32.67 12.51 -6.73
N ARG A 210 -32.14 13.67 -7.16
CA ARG A 210 -32.76 14.97 -6.90
C ARG A 210 -34.15 15.09 -7.51
N GLY A 211 -34.33 14.54 -8.72
CA GLY A 211 -35.63 14.47 -9.39
C GLY A 211 -36.64 13.62 -8.61
N ALA A 212 -36.24 12.41 -8.20
CA ALA A 212 -37.08 11.50 -7.43
C ALA A 212 -37.45 12.08 -6.06
N SER A 213 -36.49 12.67 -5.35
CA SER A 213 -36.73 13.36 -4.07
C SER A 213 -37.70 14.54 -4.24
N GLY A 214 -37.50 15.37 -5.26
CA GLY A 214 -38.40 16.49 -5.56
C GLY A 214 -39.81 16.04 -5.99
N TRP A 215 -39.96 14.84 -6.58
CA TRP A 215 -41.26 14.25 -6.85
C TRP A 215 -41.92 13.74 -5.57
N LEU A 216 -41.21 12.96 -4.76
CA LEU A 216 -41.69 12.43 -3.47
C LEU A 216 -42.19 13.57 -2.59
N TYR A 217 -41.42 14.65 -2.48
CA TYR A 217 -41.80 15.82 -1.69
C TYR A 217 -43.07 16.50 -2.23
N ARG A 218 -43.16 16.77 -3.53
CA ARG A 218 -44.32 17.49 -4.08
C ARG A 218 -45.60 16.65 -4.15
N VAL A 219 -45.48 15.34 -4.33
CA VAL A 219 -46.63 14.44 -4.54
C VAL A 219 -47.04 13.74 -3.25
N VAL A 220 -46.09 13.10 -2.57
CA VAL A 220 -46.39 12.34 -1.36
C VAL A 220 -46.55 13.28 -0.19
N ASP A 221 -45.55 14.10 0.10
CA ASP A 221 -45.59 14.97 1.28
C ASP A 221 -46.64 16.09 1.11
N GLN A 222 -46.45 17.00 0.16
CA GLN A 222 -47.32 18.17 0.02
C GLN A 222 -48.76 17.85 -0.43
N ARG A 223 -48.99 16.80 -1.24
CA ARG A 223 -50.32 16.54 -1.83
C ARG A 223 -51.12 15.50 -1.06
N LEU A 224 -50.47 14.42 -0.64
CA LEU A 224 -51.13 13.33 0.08
C LEU A 224 -51.09 13.59 1.59
N VAL A 225 -49.91 13.74 2.17
CA VAL A 225 -49.75 13.89 3.63
C VAL A 225 -50.32 15.22 4.09
N ASP A 226 -49.79 16.34 3.62
CA ASP A 226 -50.30 17.67 3.99
C ASP A 226 -51.75 17.89 3.56
N GLY A 227 -52.15 17.33 2.43
CA GLY A 227 -53.54 17.39 1.97
C GLY A 227 -54.49 16.69 2.95
N THR A 228 -54.13 15.49 3.41
CA THR A 228 -54.94 14.74 4.38
C THR A 228 -54.91 15.38 5.77
N VAL A 229 -53.74 15.82 6.24
CA VAL A 229 -53.58 16.47 7.55
C VAL A 229 -54.27 17.83 7.60
N ASN A 230 -54.17 18.65 6.55
CA ASN A 230 -54.88 19.92 6.54
C ASN A 230 -56.40 19.73 6.47
N ASN A 231 -56.88 18.71 5.79
CA ASN A 231 -58.31 18.40 5.75
C ASN A 231 -58.82 17.88 7.10
N SER A 232 -58.07 17.02 7.78
CA SER A 232 -58.43 16.58 9.14
C SER A 232 -58.37 17.74 10.13
N GLY A 233 -57.35 18.60 10.02
CA GLY A 233 -57.25 19.83 10.80
C GLY A 233 -58.43 20.78 10.56
N LYS A 234 -58.88 20.95 9.31
CA LYS A 234 -60.08 21.72 8.97
C LYS A 234 -61.35 21.10 9.55
N ALA A 235 -61.49 19.76 9.49
CA ALA A 235 -62.62 19.06 10.09
C ALA A 235 -62.68 19.27 11.61
N THR A 236 -61.54 19.08 12.30
CA THR A 236 -61.45 19.30 13.75
C THR A 236 -61.69 20.76 14.12
N LYS A 237 -61.14 21.73 13.36
CA LYS A 237 -61.42 23.16 13.56
C LYS A 237 -62.90 23.48 13.35
N GLY A 238 -63.55 22.85 12.36
CA GLY A 238 -64.99 22.98 12.13
C GLY A 238 -65.82 22.45 13.29
N VAL A 239 -65.50 21.26 13.81
CA VAL A 239 -66.14 20.68 15.00
C VAL A 239 -65.90 21.56 16.23
N GLY A 240 -64.66 22.00 16.46
CA GLY A 240 -64.32 22.88 17.57
C GLY A 240 -65.06 24.22 17.49
N GLY A 241 -65.17 24.81 16.31
CA GLY A 241 -65.94 26.03 16.07
C GLY A 241 -67.45 25.85 16.29
N ALA A 242 -68.00 24.67 15.99
CA ALA A 242 -69.41 24.34 16.28
C ALA A 242 -69.67 24.14 17.79
N VAL A 243 -68.68 23.66 18.54
CA VAL A 243 -68.75 23.45 20.00
C VAL A 243 -68.40 24.73 20.78
N GLN A 244 -67.63 25.65 20.18
CA GLN A 244 -67.19 26.90 20.79
C GLN A 244 -68.33 27.73 21.44
N PRO A 245 -69.55 27.85 20.88
CA PRO A 245 -70.64 28.61 21.49
C PRO A 245 -71.13 28.09 22.84
N LEU A 246 -70.79 26.84 23.23
CA LEU A 246 -71.12 26.29 24.56
C LEU A 246 -70.32 26.96 25.69
N GLN A 247 -69.18 27.60 25.37
CA GLN A 247 -68.39 28.39 26.31
C GLN A 247 -68.70 29.88 26.15
N SER A 248 -69.94 30.27 26.41
CA SER A 248 -70.41 31.65 26.23
C SER A 248 -70.10 32.60 27.39
N GLY A 249 -69.65 32.07 28.53
CA GLY A 249 -69.44 32.83 29.77
C GLY A 249 -70.73 33.24 30.49
N LYS A 250 -71.92 32.84 30.00
CA LYS A 250 -73.22 33.18 30.62
C LYS A 250 -73.66 32.09 31.59
N VAL A 251 -73.71 32.40 32.89
CA VAL A 251 -74.09 31.45 33.98
C VAL A 251 -75.42 30.72 33.70
N GLY A 252 -76.40 31.40 33.11
CA GLY A 252 -77.69 30.80 32.75
C GLY A 252 -77.62 29.71 31.67
N GLN A 253 -76.67 29.78 30.73
CA GLN A 253 -76.49 28.74 29.72
C GLN A 253 -75.86 27.47 30.30
N TYR A 254 -74.96 27.58 31.28
CA TYR A 254 -74.40 26.42 31.97
C TYR A 254 -75.46 25.65 32.75
N GLY A 255 -76.38 26.35 33.43
CA GLY A 255 -77.51 25.73 34.12
C GLY A 255 -78.41 24.95 33.15
N ALA A 256 -78.80 25.56 32.03
CA ALA A 256 -79.62 24.92 31.01
C ALA A 256 -78.97 23.65 30.43
N LEU A 257 -77.66 23.68 30.16
CA LEU A 257 -76.91 22.52 29.69
C LEU A 257 -76.90 21.38 30.71
N LEU A 258 -76.62 21.66 31.99
CA LEU A 258 -76.61 20.63 33.04
C LEU A 258 -77.98 19.95 33.21
N PHE A 259 -79.07 20.72 33.26
CA PHE A 259 -80.42 20.15 33.34
C PHE A 259 -80.77 19.33 32.10
N SER A 260 -80.40 19.79 30.90
CA SER A 260 -80.62 19.04 29.66
C SER A 260 -79.84 17.70 29.63
N ALA A 261 -78.58 17.71 30.08
CA ALA A 261 -77.74 16.52 30.16
C ALA A 261 -78.29 15.50 31.18
N ALA A 262 -78.73 15.97 32.35
CA ALA A 262 -79.36 15.13 33.36
C ALA A 262 -80.68 14.51 32.86
N ALA A 263 -81.51 15.27 32.14
CA ALA A 263 -82.74 14.76 31.54
C ALA A 263 -82.48 13.67 30.49
N VAL A 264 -81.47 13.87 29.62
CA VAL A 264 -81.06 12.86 28.63
C VAL A 264 -80.50 11.62 29.32
N ALA A 265 -79.63 11.77 30.32
CA ALA A 265 -79.07 10.64 31.08
C ALA A 265 -80.17 9.82 31.78
N ALA A 266 -81.15 10.49 32.39
CA ALA A 266 -82.30 9.84 32.99
C ALA A 266 -83.12 9.06 31.95
N LEU A 267 -83.38 9.66 30.78
CA LEU A 267 -84.10 9.00 29.69
C LEU A 267 -83.37 7.77 29.14
N VAL A 268 -82.04 7.87 28.95
CA VAL A 268 -81.20 6.73 28.53
C VAL A 268 -81.23 5.63 29.58
N LEU A 269 -81.11 5.98 30.87
CA LEU A 269 -81.15 5.01 31.97
C LEU A 269 -82.52 4.30 32.04
N VAL A 270 -83.62 5.03 31.83
CA VAL A 270 -84.95 4.44 31.74
C VAL A 270 -85.02 3.45 30.57
N ILE A 271 -84.59 3.85 29.37
CA ILE A 271 -84.61 2.97 28.18
C ILE A 271 -83.76 1.71 28.37
N ILE A 272 -82.58 1.83 28.99
CA ILE A 272 -81.70 0.67 29.25
C ILE A 272 -82.30 -0.26 30.31
N ASN A 273 -83.07 0.28 31.25
CA ASN A 273 -83.63 -0.44 32.40
C ASN A 273 -85.11 -0.84 32.21
N THR A 274 -85.67 -0.61 31.02
CA THR A 274 -86.96 -1.16 30.54
C THR A 274 -86.70 -2.27 29.54
#